data_AF-A0A9J6P3N9-F1
#
_entry.id   AF-A0A9J6P3N9-F1
#
_cell.length_a   1.000
_cell.length_b   1.000
_cell.length_c   1.000
_cell.angle_alpha   90.00
_cell.angle_beta   90.00
_cell.angle_gamma   90.00
#
_symmetry.space_group_name_H-M   'P 1'
#
loop_
_entity.id
_entity.type
_entity.pdbx_description
1 polymer ?
#
loop_
_entity_poly.entity_id
_entity_poly.type
_entity_poly.pdbx_seq_one_letter_code
_entity_poly.pdbx_strand_id
1 'polypeptide(L)'
;MEYIKEMVDKYKRLFKSTDPFYIAEELNCIIIETPMHKDTRGFYQYFQRNKIIYINKNMLDEEKRVVCAHELGHAILHTHDNLYFIKNYTLFEKTNMK
;
A
#
# COMPACT_ATOMS: atom_id res chain seq x y z
N MET A 1 -16.06 3.02 -8.18
CA MET A 1 -16.11 3.50 -6.77
C MET A 1 -16.72 2.47 -5.83
N GLU A 2 -17.83 1.83 -6.18
CA GLU A 2 -18.54 0.87 -5.30
C GLU A 2 -17.72 -0.39 -4.96
N TYR A 3 -17.08 -1.00 -5.97
CA TYR A 3 -16.21 -2.18 -5.80
C TYR A 3 -15.05 -1.98 -4.79
N ILE A 4 -14.41 -0.80 -4.78
CA ILE A 4 -13.32 -0.51 -3.85
C ILE A 4 -13.85 -0.45 -2.40
N LYS A 5 -15.02 0.16 -2.20
CA LYS A 5 -15.66 0.23 -0.87
C LYS A 5 -16.02 -1.16 -0.36
N GLU A 6 -16.59 -2.00 -1.22
CA GLU A 6 -16.92 -3.40 -0.88
C GLU A 6 -15.68 -4.20 -0.48
N MET A 7 -14.56 -4.01 -1.18
CA MET A 7 -13.28 -4.62 -0.80
C MET A 7 -12.82 -4.10 0.56
N VAL A 8 -12.75 -2.79 0.77
CA VAL A 8 -12.37 -2.23 2.07
C VAL A 8 -13.24 -2.81 3.19
N ASP A 9 -14.56 -2.85 3.03
CA ASP A 9 -15.46 -3.37 4.05
C ASP A 9 -15.32 -4.88 4.27
N LYS A 10 -15.06 -5.65 3.20
CA LYS A 10 -14.75 -7.09 3.30
C LYS A 10 -13.50 -7.31 4.17
N TYR A 11 -12.42 -6.58 3.89
CA TYR A 11 -11.16 -6.72 4.61
C TYR A 11 -11.28 -6.25 6.07
N LYS A 12 -11.99 -5.15 6.32
CA LYS A 12 -12.30 -4.70 7.69
C LYS A 12 -13.07 -5.75 8.49
N ARG A 13 -14.07 -6.40 7.89
CA ARG A 13 -14.84 -7.47 8.54
C ARG A 13 -14.00 -8.73 8.78
N LEU A 14 -13.19 -9.12 7.80
CA LEU A 14 -12.35 -10.31 7.86
C LEU A 14 -11.30 -10.20 8.98
N PHE A 15 -10.61 -9.06 9.04
CA PHE A 15 -9.49 -8.85 9.96
C PHE A 15 -9.90 -8.16 11.28
N LYS A 16 -11.15 -7.70 11.39
CA LYS A 16 -11.67 -6.93 12.54
C LYS A 16 -10.76 -5.77 12.95
N SER A 17 -10.08 -5.18 11.97
CA SER A 17 -9.12 -4.10 12.13
C SER A 17 -9.23 -3.14 10.96
N THR A 18 -8.85 -1.90 11.19
CA THR A 18 -8.65 -0.88 10.16
C THR A 18 -7.19 -0.45 10.06
N ASP A 19 -6.30 -1.06 10.83
CA ASP A 19 -4.87 -0.77 10.79
C ASP A 19 -4.25 -1.40 9.53
N PRO A 20 -3.75 -0.60 8.59
CA PRO A 20 -3.19 -1.12 7.34
C PRO A 20 -1.94 -1.97 7.56
N PHE A 21 -1.16 -1.74 8.62
CA PHE A 21 0.02 -2.57 8.91
C PHE A 21 -0.41 -3.98 9.31
N TYR A 22 -1.32 -4.08 10.28
CA TYR A 22 -1.90 -5.34 10.71
C TYR A 22 -2.53 -6.12 9.54
N ILE A 23 -3.36 -5.45 8.72
CA ILE A 23 -4.00 -6.12 7.57
C ILE A 23 -2.96 -6.56 6.54
N ALA A 24 -1.91 -5.77 6.29
CA ALA A 24 -0.84 -6.12 5.37
C ALA A 24 -0.08 -7.36 5.84
N GLU A 25 0.25 -7.45 7.13
CA GLU A 25 0.90 -8.62 7.75
C GLU A 25 0.02 -9.88 7.63
N GLU A 26 -1.27 -9.77 7.97
CA GLU A 26 -2.23 -10.89 7.84
C GLU A 26 -2.39 -11.36 6.38
N LEU A 27 -2.11 -10.50 5.41
CA LEU A 27 -2.09 -10.82 3.98
C LEU A 27 -0.73 -11.28 3.46
N ASN A 28 0.21 -11.60 4.35
CA ASN A 28 1.58 -12.01 4.05
C ASN A 28 2.33 -10.97 3.20
N CYS A 29 2.07 -9.68 3.41
CA CYS A 29 2.88 -8.62 2.86
C CYS A 29 4.12 -8.42 3.75
N ILE A 30 5.29 -8.39 3.12
CA ILE A 30 6.55 -8.02 3.76
C ILE A 30 6.60 -6.50 3.84
N ILE A 31 6.70 -5.94 5.04
CA ILE A 31 6.81 -4.50 5.25
C ILE A 31 8.27 -4.15 5.51
N ILE A 32 8.81 -3.21 4.72
CA ILE A 32 10.20 -2.76 4.83
C ILE A 32 10.22 -1.25 5.05
N GLU A 33 10.56 -0.83 6.26
CA GLU A 33 10.87 0.55 6.58
C GLU A 33 12.34 0.86 6.33
N THR A 34 12.63 1.71 5.35
CA THR A 34 13.99 2.08 4.99
C THR A 34 14.07 3.59 4.70
N PRO A 35 15.19 4.26 4.98
CA PRO A 35 15.40 5.64 4.50
C PRO A 35 15.28 5.68 2.97
N MET A 36 14.54 6.67 2.46
CA MET A 36 14.41 6.92 1.03
C MET A 36 14.59 8.42 0.74
N HIS A 37 14.70 8.77 -0.54
CA HIS A 37 14.67 10.16 -0.98
C HIS A 37 13.41 10.87 -0.47
N LYS A 38 13.51 12.17 -0.17
CA LYS A 38 12.40 12.98 0.38
C LYS A 38 11.14 12.97 -0.48
N ASP A 39 11.30 12.77 -1.79
CA ASP A 39 10.20 12.74 -2.77
C ASP A 39 9.59 11.33 -2.93
N THR A 40 10.11 10.33 -2.21
CA THR A 40 9.61 8.96 -2.23
C THR A 40 9.07 8.61 -0.85
N ARG A 41 7.76 8.37 -0.75
CA ARG A 41 7.09 8.07 0.52
C ARG A 41 6.99 6.58 0.82
N GLY A 42 6.87 5.74 -0.19
CA GLY A 42 6.78 4.28 -0.08
C GLY A 42 6.44 3.68 -1.43
N PHE A 43 6.46 2.36 -1.61
CA PHE A 43 5.99 1.73 -2.85
C PHE A 43 5.71 0.25 -2.66
N TYR A 44 4.77 -0.29 -3.44
CA TYR A 44 4.49 -1.72 -3.54
C TYR A 44 5.33 -2.39 -4.64
N GLN A 45 5.78 -3.61 -4.35
CA GLN A 45 6.47 -4.49 -5.30
C GLN A 45 6.04 -5.94 -5.08
N TYR A 46 5.66 -6.61 -6.16
CA TYR A 46 5.47 -8.06 -6.20
C TYR A 46 6.73 -8.73 -6.76
N PHE A 47 7.55 -9.35 -5.91
CA PHE A 47 8.80 -9.96 -6.36
C PHE A 47 8.93 -11.40 -5.86
N GLN A 48 9.23 -12.32 -6.79
CA GLN A 48 9.36 -13.76 -6.49
C GLN A 48 8.19 -14.31 -5.66
N ARG A 49 6.96 -13.98 -6.05
CA ARG A 49 5.71 -14.33 -5.36
C ARG A 49 5.50 -13.68 -3.98
N ASN A 50 6.38 -12.77 -3.57
CA ASN A 50 6.23 -11.99 -2.35
C ASN A 50 5.59 -10.65 -2.64
N LYS A 51 4.64 -10.26 -1.79
CA LYS A 51 4.09 -8.90 -1.75
C LYS A 51 4.96 -8.08 -0.81
N ILE A 52 5.59 -7.02 -1.30
CA ILE A 52 6.52 -6.19 -0.52
C ILE A 52 6.01 -4.76 -0.53
N ILE A 53 5.84 -4.18 0.66
CA ILE A 53 5.47 -2.78 0.87
C ILE A 53 6.68 -2.08 1.48
N TYR A 54 7.26 -1.16 0.72
CA TYR A 54 8.33 -0.30 1.18
C TYR A 54 7.76 0.99 1.73
N ILE A 55 8.25 1.46 2.88
CA ILE A 55 7.81 2.70 3.52
C ILE A 55 9.04 3.54 3.87
N ASN A 56 9.00 4.84 3.60
CA ASN A 56 10.07 5.75 3.97
C ASN A 56 10.12 5.91 5.50
N LYS A 57 11.21 5.44 6.10
CA LYS A 57 11.43 5.47 7.55
C LYS A 57 11.39 6.89 8.15
N ASN A 58 11.70 7.90 7.35
CA ASN A 58 11.84 9.30 7.80
C ASN A 58 10.51 10.04 7.97
N MET A 59 9.37 9.41 7.69
CA MET A 59 8.04 10.00 7.84
C MET A 59 7.49 9.84 9.27
N LEU A 60 6.49 10.65 9.62
CA LEU A 60 5.72 10.46 10.86
C LEU A 60 4.85 9.20 10.79
N ASP A 61 4.56 8.57 11.93
CA ASP A 61 3.79 7.32 11.97
C ASP A 61 2.39 7.43 11.36
N GLU A 62 1.76 8.60 11.45
CA GLU A 62 0.48 8.87 10.79
C GLU A 62 0.61 8.87 9.27
N GLU A 63 1.65 9.51 8.73
CA GLU A 63 1.94 9.50 7.29
C GLU A 63 2.27 8.08 6.81
N LYS A 64 3.04 7.32 7.58
CA LYS A 64 3.34 5.92 7.30
C LYS A 64 2.07 5.07 7.24
N ARG A 65 1.10 5.30 8.13
CA ARG A 65 -0.21 4.62 8.07
C ARG A 65 -0.95 4.93 6.77
N VAL A 66 -0.97 6.19 6.33
CA VAL A 66 -1.62 6.57 5.06
C VAL A 66 -0.93 5.90 3.87
N VAL A 67 0.40 5.90 3.84
CA VAL A 67 1.19 5.27 2.77
C VAL A 67 1.00 3.76 2.77
N CYS A 68 1.07 3.10 3.94
CA CYS A 68 0.82 1.67 4.06
C CYS A 68 -0.59 1.30 3.55
N ALA A 69 -1.62 2.08 3.88
CA ALA A 69 -2.97 1.84 3.39
C ALA A 69 -3.07 1.97 1.86
N HIS A 70 -2.35 2.94 1.27
CA HIS A 70 -2.28 3.11 -0.17
C HIS A 70 -1.63 1.90 -0.85
N GLU A 71 -0.44 1.50 -0.39
CA GLU A 71 0.30 0.37 -0.96
C GLU A 71 -0.40 -0.97 -0.74
N LEU A 72 -1.07 -1.15 0.39
CA LEU A 72 -1.92 -2.29 0.66
C LEU A 72 -3.08 -2.38 -0.37
N GLY A 73 -3.63 -1.24 -0.78
CA GLY A 73 -4.58 -1.16 -1.89
C GLY A 73 -4.03 -1.78 -3.16
N HIS A 74 -2.78 -1.46 -3.54
CA HIS A 74 -2.09 -2.08 -4.68
C HIS A 74 -1.86 -3.58 -4.47
N ALA A 75 -1.45 -3.98 -3.28
CA ALA A 75 -1.23 -5.39 -2.94
C ALA A 75 -2.51 -6.25 -3.05
N ILE A 76 -3.68 -5.66 -2.83
CA ILE A 76 -4.99 -6.32 -2.92
C ILE A 76 -5.57 -6.26 -4.34
N LEU A 77 -5.57 -5.07 -4.96
CA LEU A 77 -6.28 -4.80 -6.21
C LEU A 77 -5.43 -5.07 -7.46
N HIS A 78 -4.12 -4.93 -7.34
CA HIS A 78 -3.16 -4.90 -8.46
C HIS A 78 -1.94 -5.79 -8.20
N THR A 79 -2.17 -6.97 -7.60
CA THR A 79 -1.09 -7.81 -7.06
C THR A 79 0.07 -8.06 -8.04
N HIS A 80 -0.20 -8.26 -9.34
CA HIS A 80 0.82 -8.61 -10.34
C HIS A 80 1.26 -7.43 -11.23
N ASP A 81 0.67 -6.24 -11.06
CA ASP A 81 0.89 -5.08 -11.93
C ASP A 81 2.13 -4.27 -11.51
N ASN A 82 3.26 -4.94 -11.31
CA ASN A 82 4.55 -4.31 -10.99
C ASN A 82 4.97 -3.20 -11.95
N LEU A 83 4.54 -3.33 -13.21
CA LEU A 83 5.05 -2.53 -14.32
C LEU A 83 4.38 -1.15 -14.43
N TYR A 84 3.15 -1.01 -13.92
CA TYR A 84 2.44 0.28 -13.95
C TYR A 84 2.93 1.22 -12.83
N PHE A 85 3.39 0.67 -11.70
CA PHE A 85 3.71 1.45 -10.51
C PHE A 85 5.09 2.12 -10.55
N ILE A 86 6.12 1.44 -11.08
CA ILE A 86 7.47 2.00 -11.23
C ILE A 86 7.47 3.24 -12.16
N LYS A 87 6.52 3.34 -13.09
CA LYS A 87 6.37 4.54 -13.94
C LYS A 87 5.75 5.74 -13.20
N ASN A 88 4.97 5.52 -12.14
CA ASN A 88 4.18 6.53 -11.45
C ASN A 88 4.70 6.82 -10.04
N TYR A 89 6.03 6.95 -9.89
CA TYR A 89 6.74 7.38 -8.67
C TYR A 89 5.81 7.94 -7.61
N THR A 90 5.69 7.26 -6.47
CA THR A 90 4.81 7.56 -5.33
C THR A 90 4.99 8.97 -4.77
N LEU A 91 4.36 9.88 -5.50
CA LEU A 91 4.22 11.29 -5.26
C LEU A 91 2.72 11.55 -5.27
N PHE A 92 1.99 10.94 -4.32
CA PHE A 92 0.56 11.19 -4.05
C PHE A 92 -0.20 11.61 -5.32
N GLU A 93 -0.31 10.74 -6.32
CA GLU A 93 -1.04 11.13 -7.51
C GLU A 93 -2.50 11.34 -7.11
N LYS A 94 -2.94 12.60 -7.15
CA LYS A 94 -4.34 12.97 -7.09
C LYS A 94 -5.04 12.14 -8.15
N THR A 95 -5.75 11.11 -7.70
CA THR A 95 -6.61 10.32 -8.57
C THR A 95 -7.73 11.27 -9.00
N ASN A 96 -7.56 11.91 -10.16
CA ASN A 96 -8.62 12.64 -10.82
C ASN A 96 -9.70 11.61 -11.15
N MET A 97 -10.70 11.52 -10.28
CA MET A 97 -12.00 10.99 -10.62
C MET A 97 -12.54 11.85 -11.78
N LYS A 98 -12.51 11.30 -12.99
CA LYS A 98 -13.50 11.63 -13.99
C LYS A 98 -14.75 10.80 -13.72
#